data_AF-A0A4R3LWJ5-F1
#
_entry.id   AF-A0A4R3LWJ5-F1
#
_cell.length_a   1.000
_cell.length_b   1.000
_cell.length_c   1.000
_cell.angle_alpha   90.00
_cell.angle_beta   90.00
_cell.angle_gamma   90.00
#
_symmetry.space_group_name_H-M   'P 1'
#
loop_
_entity.id
_entity.type
_entity.pdbx_description
1 polymer ?
#
loop_
_entity_poly.entity_id
_entity_poly.type
_entity_poly.pdbx_seq_one_letter_code
_entity_poly.pdbx_strand_id
1 'polypeptide(L)' 'MATPSDASLSGLTEGEAREFHSIFMSSFLMFVAVAIVAHILAWLWRPWLPPEGGYASVMTDVQFAAAQLLTFVG' A
#
# COMPACT_ATOMS: atom_id res chain seq x y z
N MET A 1 -34.70 25.85 -3.41
CA MET A 1 -34.26 25.91 -4.82
C MET A 1 -32.97 26.73 -4.83
N ALA A 2 -31.88 26.21 -5.40
CA ALA A 2 -30.60 26.91 -5.42
C ALA A 2 -30.59 28.03 -6.47
N THR A 3 -29.95 29.15 -6.15
CA THR A 3 -29.75 30.30 -7.04
C THR A 3 -28.56 30.05 -7.99
N PRO A 4 -28.59 30.55 -9.24
CA PRO A 4 -27.59 30.23 -10.28
C PRO A 4 -26.14 30.60 -9.94
N SER A 5 -25.92 31.44 -8.93
CA SER A 5 -24.61 31.89 -8.46
C SER A 5 -23.91 30.92 -7.51
N ASP A 6 -24.62 29.97 -6.91
CA ASP A 6 -24.11 29.10 -5.83
C ASP A 6 -23.91 27.64 -6.25
N ALA A 7 -24.21 27.31 -7.51
CA ALA A 7 -24.00 25.99 -8.09
C ALA A 7 -22.63 25.90 -8.78
N SER A 8 -21.81 24.91 -8.39
CA SER A 8 -20.53 24.64 -9.05
C SER A 8 -20.71 24.13 -10.49
N LEU A 9 -19.65 24.08 -11.29
CA LEU A 9 -19.68 23.51 -12.66
C LEU A 9 -20.18 22.04 -12.72
N SER A 10 -20.21 21.34 -11.59
CA SER A 10 -20.77 19.99 -11.45
C SER A 10 -22.29 19.98 -11.18
N GLY A 11 -22.92 21.14 -10.99
CA GLY A 11 -24.33 21.29 -10.65
C GLY A 11 -24.68 21.05 -9.18
N LEU A 12 -23.68 20.75 -8.34
CA LEU A 12 -23.86 20.52 -6.91
C LEU A 12 -23.69 21.81 -6.10
N THR A 13 -24.55 21.95 -5.09
CA THR A 13 -24.35 22.94 -4.02
C THR A 13 -23.21 22.50 -3.10
N GLU A 14 -22.56 23.43 -2.41
CA GLU A 14 -21.47 23.14 -1.46
C GLU A 14 -21.87 22.08 -0.40
N GLY A 15 -23.14 22.11 0.02
CA GLY A 15 -23.70 21.14 0.97
C GLY A 15 -23.75 19.71 0.43
N GLU A 16 -24.24 19.54 -0.81
CA GLU A 16 -24.33 18.22 -1.45
C GLU A 16 -22.94 17.66 -1.78
N ALA A 17 -22.00 18.50 -2.24
CA ALA A 17 -20.63 18.09 -2.50
C ALA A 17 -19.94 17.55 -1.23
N ARG A 18 -20.19 18.17 -0.07
CA ARG A 18 -19.64 17.74 1.22
C ARG A 18 -20.24 16.43 1.72
N GLU A 19 -21.52 16.19 1.47
CA GLU A 19 -22.19 14.94 1.83
C GLU A 19 -21.65 13.77 1.01
N PHE A 20 -21.54 13.94 -0.32
CA PHE A 20 -20.89 12.97 -1.20
C PHE A 20 -19.43 12.72 -0.81
N HIS A 21 -18.69 13.79 -0.54
CA HIS A 21 -17.28 13.68 -0.14
C HIS A 21 -17.11 12.90 1.16
N SER A 22 -18.00 13.08 2.13
CA SER A 22 -17.98 12.38 3.41
C SER A 22 -18.17 10.86 3.25
N ILE A 23 -19.19 10.44 2.50
CA ILE A 23 -19.44 9.02 2.20
C ILE A 23 -18.28 8.42 1.39
N PHE A 24 -17.78 9.16 0.39
CA PHE A 24 -16.68 8.70 -0.45
C PHE A 24 -15.40 8.50 0.35
N MET A 25 -15.01 9.46 1.20
CA MET A 25 -13.81 9.33 2.03
C MET A 25 -13.92 8.19 3.04
N SER A 26 -15.10 7.96 3.63
CA SER A 26 -15.30 6.85 4.57
C SER A 26 -15.02 5.48 3.91
N SER A 27 -15.63 5.24 2.75
CA SER A 27 -15.45 3.99 1.99
C SER A 27 -14.05 3.86 1.38
N PHE A 28 -13.48 4.95 0.87
CA PHE A 28 -12.12 4.99 0.34
C PHE A 28 -11.08 4.65 1.41
N LEU A 29 -11.20 5.21 2.61
CA LEU A 29 -10.31 4.90 3.73
C LEU A 29 -10.39 3.43 4.14
N MET A 30 -11.60 2.87 4.21
CA MET A 30 -11.77 1.44 4.52
C MET A 30 -11.13 0.55 3.45
N PHE A 31 -11.31 0.87 2.16
CA PHE A 31 -10.67 0.14 1.07
C PHE A 31 -9.14 0.23 1.13
N VAL A 32 -8.59 1.43 1.33
CA VAL A 32 -7.13 1.64 1.42
C VAL A 32 -6.54 0.91 2.62
N ALA A 33 -7.21 0.89 3.76
CA ALA A 33 -6.77 0.14 4.93
C ALA A 33 -6.64 -1.37 4.62
N VAL A 34 -7.64 -1.95 3.97
CA VAL A 34 -7.60 -3.36 3.54
C VAL A 34 -6.49 -3.58 2.50
N ALA A 35 -6.35 -2.66 1.53
CA ALA A 35 -5.32 -2.75 0.50
C ALA A 35 -3.91 -2.74 1.10
N ILE A 36 -3.63 -1.89 2.10
CA ILE A 36 -2.32 -1.84 2.77
C ILE A 36 -1.99 -3.20 3.39
N VAL A 37 -2.93 -3.81 4.12
CA VAL A 37 -2.72 -5.13 4.74
C VAL A 37 -2.43 -6.20 3.69
N ALA A 38 -3.19 -6.22 2.59
CA ALA A 38 -2.97 -7.17 1.50
C ALA A 38 -1.60 -6.98 0.83
N HIS A 39 -1.16 -5.73 0.62
CA HIS A 39 0.14 -5.45 0.00
C HIS A 39 1.31 -5.78 0.93
N ILE A 40 1.16 -5.58 2.25
CA ILE A 40 2.17 -6.04 3.22
C ILE A 40 2.31 -7.56 3.15
N LEU A 41 1.20 -8.29 3.12
CA LEU A 41 1.23 -9.75 3.04
C LEU A 41 1.86 -10.24 1.72
N ALA A 42 1.51 -9.59 0.60
CA ALA A 42 2.12 -9.85 -0.70
C ALA A 42 3.62 -9.55 -0.70
N TRP A 43 4.05 -8.48 0.00
CA TRP A 43 5.45 -8.11 0.14
C TRP A 43 6.24 -9.16 0.94
N LEU A 44 5.65 -9.68 2.02
CA LEU A 44 6.26 -10.75 2.81
C LEU A 44 6.43 -12.03 2.00
N TRP A 45 5.47 -12.34 1.11
CA TRP A 45 5.56 -13.51 0.23
C TRP A 45 6.60 -13.33 -0.89
N ARG A 46 6.60 -12.18 -1.56
CA ARG A 46 7.55 -11.88 -2.65
C ARG A 46 7.88 -10.38 -2.69
N PRO A 47 8.96 -9.95 -2.02
CA PRO A 47 9.28 -8.53 -1.86
C PRO A 47 9.74 -7.93 -3.18
N TRP A 48 8.97 -7.04 -3.78
CA TRP A 48 9.25 -6.58 -5.14
C TRP A 48 10.33 -5.48 -5.24
N LEU A 49 10.62 -4.74 -4.16
CA LEU A 49 11.81 -3.86 -4.11
C LEU A 49 12.93 -4.58 -3.36
N PRO A 50 14.03 -4.93 -4.04
CA PRO A 50 15.22 -5.42 -3.36
C PRO A 50 15.95 -4.27 -2.63
N PRO A 51 16.66 -4.54 -1.53
CA PRO A 51 17.53 -3.57 -0.89
C PRO A 51 18.72 -3.21 -1.80
N GLU A 52 19.48 -2.18 -1.42
CA GLU A 52 20.75 -1.83 -2.08
C GLU A 52 21.68 -3.06 -2.14
N GLY A 53 21.80 -3.67 -3.33
CA GLY A 53 22.44 -4.97 -3.54
C GLY A 53 21.56 -6.07 -4.18
N GLY A 54 20.27 -5.85 -4.41
CA GLY A 54 19.41 -6.80 -5.14
C GLY A 54 18.90 -7.97 -4.27
N TYR A 55 18.31 -9.00 -4.91
CA TYR A 55 18.07 -10.32 -4.28
C TYR A 55 19.37 -11.11 -4.04
N ALA A 56 20.53 -10.57 -4.43
CA ALA A 56 21.82 -11.19 -4.22
C ALA A 56 22.21 -11.22 -2.74
N SER A 57 21.75 -10.28 -1.91
CA SER A 57 21.98 -10.30 -0.46
C SER A 57 21.37 -11.54 0.19
N VAL A 58 20.14 -11.90 -0.18
CA VAL A 58 19.45 -13.10 0.32
C VAL A 58 20.19 -14.40 -0.07
N MET A 59 20.75 -14.46 -1.29
CA MET A 59 21.60 -15.60 -1.69
C MET A 59 22.92 -15.63 -0.93
N THR A 60 23.51 -14.46 -0.64
CA THR A 60 24.76 -14.34 0.12
C THR A 60 24.57 -14.79 1.57
N ASP A 61 23.44 -14.46 2.20
CA ASP A 61 23.11 -14.87 3.57
C ASP A 61 22.95 -16.40 3.68
N VAL A 62 22.28 -17.03 2.70
CA VAL A 62 22.14 -18.50 2.65
C VAL A 62 23.49 -19.19 2.48
N GLN A 63 24.37 -18.66 1.62
CA GLN A 63 25.72 -19.20 1.42
C GLN A 63 26.59 -19.05 2.67
N PHE A 64 26.48 -17.92 3.39
CA PHE A 64 27.18 -17.69 4.64
C PHE A 64 26.72 -18.67 5.74
N ALA A 65 25.41 -18.86 5.89
CA ALA A 65 24.86 -19.82 6.83
C ALA A 65 25.28 -21.26 6.50
N ALA A 66 25.28 -21.65 5.22
CA ALA A 66 25.74 -22.96 4.79
C ALA A 66 27.25 -23.17 5.05
N ALA A 67 28.08 -22.15 4.80
CA ALA A 67 29.53 -22.20 5.07
C ALA A 67 29.84 -22.35 6.57
N GLN A 68 29.08 -21.65 7.43
CA GLN A 68 29.17 -21.79 8.89
C GLN A 68 28.80 -23.22 9.32
N LEU A 69 27.72 -23.78 8.79
CA LEU A 69 27.29 -25.15 9.10
C LEU A 69 28.30 -26.21 8.64
N LEU A 70 28.88 -26.05 7.45
CA LEU A 70 29.92 -26.95 6.95
C LEU A 70 31.19 -26.94 7.82
N THR A 71 31.47 -25.83 8.51
CA THR A 71 32.60 -25.72 9.45
C THR A 71 32.39 -26.55 10.72
N PHE A 72 31.13 -26.86 11.09
CA PHE A 72 30.82 -27.74 12.23
C PHE A 72 30.71 -29.22 11.85
N VAL A 73 30.76 -29.55 10.54
CA VAL A 73 30.61 -30.91 10.00
C VAL A 73 31.94 -31.47 9.45
N GLY A 74 33.02 -30.69 9.48
CA GLY A 74 34.40 -31.15 9.24
C GLY A 74 35.20 -31.25 10.53
#